data_AF-A0AAX0XNP7-F1
#
_entry.id   AF-A0AAX0XNP7-F1
#
_cell.length_a   1.000
_cell.length_b   1.000
_cell.length_c   1.000
_cell.angle_alpha   90.00
_cell.angle_beta   90.00
_cell.angle_gamma   90.00
#
_symmetry.space_group_name_H-M   'P 1'
#
loop_
_entity.id
_entity.type
_entity.pdbx_description
1 polymer ?
#
loop_
_entity_poly.entity_id
_entity_poly.type
_entity_poly.pdbx_seq_one_letter_code
_entity_poly.pdbx_strand_id
1 'polypeptide(L)'
;MPVFFADIQRMRQISSVYRRSSSKEFAVVKTLSRPVEQEPDLAQLDACRQIIGQHCYSTQEEIRRELSERGFADISQSTISRLLRRLGVAKAQNANGKKVYTLVDEQLEPAGSTRSIHDMVREVVHNQQMVLIHTTPGAATVVARLLDRNANPEIMGAVAGNDVVLVAPRHISRTRQAHAAVVRTLAQAR
;
A
#
# COMPACT_ATOMS: atom_id res chain seq x y z
N MET A 1 -33.04 0.20 -17.50
CA MET A 1 -32.68 0.36 -16.08
C MET A 1 -33.90 0.12 -15.16
N PRO A 2 -34.28 -1.13 -14.84
CA PRO A 2 -35.23 -1.36 -13.74
C PRO A 2 -34.87 -2.53 -12.79
N VAL A 3 -33.64 -3.06 -12.82
CA VAL A 3 -33.27 -4.26 -12.02
C VAL A 3 -32.74 -3.92 -10.62
N PHE A 4 -32.45 -2.64 -10.33
CA PHE A 4 -31.80 -2.24 -9.07
C PHE A 4 -32.77 -1.93 -7.92
N PHE A 5 -34.07 -1.75 -8.21
CA PHE A 5 -35.08 -1.36 -7.20
C PHE A 5 -35.78 -2.55 -6.52
N ALA A 6 -35.68 -3.76 -7.08
CA ALA A 6 -36.35 -4.95 -6.54
C ALA A 6 -35.63 -5.57 -5.32
N ASP A 7 -34.31 -5.38 -5.17
CA ASP A 7 -33.52 -6.01 -4.10
C ASP A 7 -33.67 -5.32 -2.73
N ILE A 8 -33.98 -4.02 -2.71
CA ILE A 8 -34.13 -3.26 -1.46
C ILE A 8 -35.39 -3.66 -0.69
N GLN A 9 -36.45 -4.13 -1.37
CA GLN A 9 -37.69 -4.55 -0.70
C GLN A 9 -37.64 -5.96 -0.10
N ARG A 10 -36.76 -6.86 -0.57
CA ARG A 10 -36.55 -8.18 0.08
C ARG A 10 -35.77 -8.08 1.40
N MET A 11 -34.92 -7.07 1.55
CA MET A 11 -34.08 -6.91 2.74
C MET A 11 -34.85 -6.47 3.99
N ARG A 12 -36.03 -5.84 3.84
CA ARG A 12 -36.85 -5.39 4.98
C ARG A 12 -37.62 -6.51 5.68
N GLN A 13 -37.92 -7.63 5.00
CA GLN A 13 -38.65 -8.75 5.63
C GLN A 13 -37.80 -9.63 6.54
N ILE A 14 -36.47 -9.64 6.39
CA ILE A 14 -35.56 -10.44 7.24
C ILE A 14 -35.48 -9.85 8.67
N SER A 15 -35.66 -8.53 8.82
CA SER A 15 -35.61 -7.84 10.11
C SER A 15 -36.75 -8.19 11.08
N SER A 16 -37.87 -8.72 10.56
CA SER A 16 -39.06 -9.06 11.35
C SER A 16 -38.94 -10.41 12.06
N VAL A 17 -38.15 -11.34 11.52
CA VAL A 17 -38.04 -12.72 12.05
C VAL A 17 -37.11 -12.77 13.27
N TYR A 18 -36.16 -11.85 13.38
CA TYR A 18 -35.16 -11.86 14.45
C TYR A 18 -35.64 -11.30 15.79
N ARG A 19 -36.85 -10.74 15.86
CA ARG A 19 -37.35 -10.03 17.07
C ARG A 19 -38.14 -10.91 18.04
N ARG A 20 -38.12 -12.25 17.90
CA ARG A 20 -38.96 -13.14 18.73
C ARG A 20 -38.29 -14.38 19.31
N SER A 21 -36.96 -14.46 19.38
CA SER A 21 -36.28 -15.48 20.19
C SER A 21 -35.65 -14.84 21.43
N SER A 22 -36.30 -15.10 22.56
CA SER A 22 -36.26 -14.35 23.81
C SER A 22 -35.25 -14.96 24.79
N SER A 23 -34.48 -14.07 25.44
CA SER A 23 -34.13 -14.12 26.88
C SER A 23 -33.12 -15.13 27.42
N LYS A 24 -32.54 -16.06 26.65
CA LYS A 24 -31.42 -16.91 27.15
C LYS A 24 -30.03 -16.56 26.61
N GLU A 25 -29.92 -15.99 25.41
CA GLU A 25 -28.62 -15.56 24.84
C GLU A 25 -28.03 -14.30 25.49
N PHE A 26 -28.87 -13.46 26.09
CA PHE A 26 -28.44 -12.18 26.69
C PHE A 26 -27.55 -12.35 27.93
N ALA A 27 -27.60 -13.50 28.60
CA ALA A 27 -26.75 -13.78 29.76
C ALA A 27 -25.29 -14.12 29.37
N VAL A 28 -25.08 -14.65 28.16
CA VAL A 28 -23.74 -15.03 27.67
C VAL A 28 -22.99 -13.82 27.10
N VAL A 29 -23.70 -12.84 26.55
CA VAL A 29 -23.10 -11.64 25.96
C VAL A 29 -22.57 -10.65 27.03
N LYS A 30 -23.02 -10.75 28.28
CA LYS A 30 -22.63 -9.81 29.35
C LYS A 30 -21.19 -10.02 29.90
N THR A 31 -20.49 -11.09 29.50
CA THR A 31 -19.17 -11.46 30.06
C THR A 31 -18.00 -11.20 29.11
N LEU A 32 -18.22 -10.74 27.88
CA LEU A 32 -17.14 -10.44 26.92
C LEU A 32 -17.00 -8.94 26.65
N SER A 33 -17.08 -8.11 27.69
CA SER A 33 -16.54 -6.75 27.60
C SER A 33 -15.01 -6.84 27.72
N ARG A 34 -14.34 -7.28 26.65
CA ARG A 34 -12.92 -6.97 26.48
C ARG A 34 -12.81 -5.44 26.52
N PRO A 35 -11.84 -4.85 27.23
CA PRO A 35 -11.60 -3.43 27.10
C PRO A 35 -11.42 -3.14 25.60
N VAL A 36 -12.17 -2.17 25.08
CA VAL A 36 -11.98 -1.66 23.73
C VAL A 36 -10.59 -1.05 23.72
N GLU A 37 -9.57 -1.87 23.44
CA GLU A 37 -8.20 -1.40 23.27
C GLU A 37 -8.24 -0.40 22.13
N GLN A 38 -8.09 0.89 22.46
CA GLN A 38 -8.22 2.02 21.56
C GLN A 38 -7.45 1.74 20.26
N GLU A 39 -8.13 1.90 19.12
CA GLU A 39 -7.43 1.87 17.84
C GLU A 39 -6.39 2.99 17.82
N PRO A 40 -5.19 2.75 17.24
CA PRO A 40 -4.21 3.81 17.15
C PRO A 40 -4.77 4.97 16.32
N ASP A 41 -4.61 6.18 16.85
CA ASP A 41 -5.02 7.42 16.21
C ASP A 41 -4.22 7.65 14.92
N LEU A 42 -4.78 8.40 13.98
CA LEU A 42 -4.16 8.73 12.70
C LEU A 42 -2.80 9.43 12.88
N ALA A 43 -2.70 10.30 13.91
CA ALA A 43 -1.43 10.95 14.26
C ALA A 43 -0.33 9.94 14.65
N GLN A 44 -0.69 8.87 15.36
CA GLN A 44 0.26 7.82 15.75
C GLN A 44 0.70 6.98 14.55
N LEU A 45 -0.22 6.71 13.60
CA LEU A 45 0.11 6.03 12.35
C LEU A 45 1.08 6.84 11.50
N ASP A 46 0.84 8.13 11.34
CA ASP A 46 1.69 8.99 10.51
C ASP A 46 3.07 9.18 11.15
N ALA A 47 3.14 9.40 12.47
CA ALA A 47 4.41 9.47 13.18
C ALA A 47 5.19 8.15 13.09
N CYS A 48 4.51 7.01 13.27
CA CYS A 48 5.14 5.69 13.16
C CYS A 48 5.65 5.42 11.73
N ARG A 49 4.89 5.82 10.71
CA ARG A 49 5.32 5.75 9.30
C ARG A 49 6.60 6.56 9.05
N GLN A 50 6.66 7.80 9.56
CA GLN A 50 7.84 8.66 9.40
C GLN A 50 9.11 8.07 10.04
N ILE A 51 8.96 7.49 11.23
CA ILE A 51 10.07 6.84 11.97
C ILE A 51 10.58 5.62 11.21
N ILE A 52 9.67 4.77 10.72
CA ILE A 52 10.06 3.55 9.99
C ILE A 52 10.80 3.88 8.69
N GLY A 53 10.44 4.97 8.01
CA GLY A 53 11.14 5.45 6.82
C GLY A 53 12.61 5.86 7.04
N GLN A 54 13.09 5.91 8.28
CA GLN A 54 14.50 6.20 8.59
C GLN A 54 15.41 4.95 8.54
N HIS A 55 14.84 3.74 8.39
CA HIS A 55 15.58 2.47 8.21
C HIS A 55 16.64 2.16 9.29
N CYS A 56 16.43 2.60 10.53
CA CYS A 56 17.37 2.40 11.65
C CYS A 56 16.80 1.56 12.81
N TYR A 57 15.48 1.36 12.86
CA TYR A 57 14.80 0.69 13.96
C TYR A 57 14.66 -0.82 13.74
N SER A 58 15.19 -1.62 14.65
CA SER A 58 15.24 -3.08 14.57
C SER A 58 14.28 -3.81 15.52
N THR A 59 13.81 -3.09 16.55
CA THR A 59 12.95 -3.61 17.62
C THR A 59 11.74 -2.68 17.86
N GLN A 60 10.66 -3.25 18.38
CA GLN A 60 9.46 -2.47 18.74
C GLN A 60 9.72 -1.49 19.88
N GLU A 61 10.66 -1.81 20.79
CA GLU A 61 11.04 -0.93 21.90
C GLU A 61 11.78 0.32 21.43
N GLU A 62 12.65 0.22 20.41
CA GLU A 62 13.28 1.41 19.81
C GLU A 62 12.22 2.33 19.20
N ILE A 63 11.24 1.78 18.47
CA ILE A 63 10.13 2.56 17.89
C ILE A 63 9.26 3.19 18.99
N ARG A 64 8.97 2.44 20.07
CA ARG A 64 8.20 2.95 21.22
C ARG A 64 8.90 4.13 21.88
N ARG A 65 10.20 4.03 22.10
CA ARG A 65 11.01 5.10 22.71
C ARG A 65 11.00 6.35 21.84
N GLU A 66 11.24 6.21 20.54
CA GLU A 66 11.21 7.32 19.60
C GLU A 66 9.83 8.01 19.55
N LEU A 67 8.74 7.24 19.50
CA LEU A 67 7.39 7.81 19.54
C LEU A 67 7.11 8.52 20.87
N SER A 68 7.60 7.98 21.98
CA SER A 68 7.51 8.65 23.28
C SER A 68 8.24 9.99 23.29
N GLU A 69 9.43 10.07 22.70
CA GLU A 69 10.21 11.31 22.57
C GLU A 69 9.51 12.34 21.67
N ARG A 70 8.68 11.89 20.71
CA ARG A 70 7.84 12.74 19.84
C ARG A 70 6.50 13.16 20.46
N GLY A 71 6.28 12.89 21.75
CA GLY A 71 5.09 13.33 22.48
C GLY A 71 4.01 12.26 22.67
N PHE A 72 4.25 11.00 22.27
CA PHE A 72 3.33 9.88 22.51
C PHE A 72 3.74 9.08 23.77
N ALA A 73 3.82 9.74 24.92
CA ALA A 73 4.39 9.18 26.16
C ALA A 73 3.70 7.89 26.65
N ASP A 74 2.39 7.77 26.44
CA ASP A 74 1.58 6.64 26.92
C ASP A 74 1.45 5.49 25.90
N ILE A 75 2.31 5.45 24.87
CA ILE A 75 2.21 4.42 23.84
C ILE A 75 2.72 3.05 24.33
N SER A 76 1.83 2.06 24.32
CA SER A 76 2.12 0.70 24.76
C SER A 76 2.71 -0.17 23.64
N GLN A 77 3.37 -1.26 24.03
CA GLN A 77 3.89 -2.27 23.08
C GLN A 77 2.78 -2.89 22.21
N SER A 78 1.57 -3.09 22.76
CA SER A 78 0.41 -3.59 22.00
C SER A 78 -0.03 -2.58 20.93
N THR A 79 0.00 -1.27 21.23
CA THR A 79 -0.28 -0.22 20.24
C THR A 79 0.76 -0.21 19.12
N ILE A 80 2.06 -0.33 19.45
CA ILE A 80 3.14 -0.44 18.44
C ILE A 80 2.92 -1.65 17.53
N SER A 81 2.64 -2.82 18.10
CA SER A 81 2.38 -4.04 17.32
C SER A 81 1.23 -3.85 16.31
N ARG A 82 0.16 -3.16 16.72
CA ARG A 82 -0.97 -2.83 15.84
C ARG A 82 -0.60 -1.83 14.76
N LEU A 83 0.14 -0.76 15.09
CA LEU A 83 0.63 0.23 14.14
C LEU A 83 1.46 -0.42 13.04
N LEU A 84 2.41 -1.28 13.43
CA LEU A 84 3.27 -2.02 12.50
C LEU A 84 2.45 -2.93 11.56
N ARG A 85 1.45 -3.65 12.10
CA ARG A 85 0.54 -4.46 11.30
C ARG A 85 -0.28 -3.62 10.32
N ARG A 86 -0.81 -2.48 10.75
CA ARG A 86 -1.60 -1.56 9.92
C ARG A 86 -0.77 -0.93 8.81
N LEU A 87 0.49 -0.60 9.09
CA LEU A 87 1.42 -0.03 8.12
C LEU A 87 1.97 -1.06 7.13
N GLY A 88 1.69 -2.35 7.32
CA GLY A 88 2.22 -3.42 6.46
C GLY A 88 3.74 -3.40 6.45
N VAL A 89 4.38 -3.43 7.62
CA VAL A 89 5.85 -3.38 7.73
C VAL A 89 6.42 -4.80 7.67
N ALA A 90 7.62 -4.93 7.11
CA ALA A 90 8.41 -6.15 7.21
C ALA A 90 9.84 -5.82 7.65
N LYS A 91 10.67 -6.86 7.86
CA LYS A 91 12.09 -6.68 8.16
C LYS A 91 12.93 -6.82 6.89
N ALA A 92 13.78 -5.85 6.61
CA ALA A 92 14.78 -5.90 5.54
C ALA A 92 16.17 -5.53 6.08
N GLN A 93 17.23 -5.84 5.32
CA GLN A 93 18.57 -5.34 5.63
C GLN A 93 18.69 -3.89 5.15
N ASN A 94 19.21 -3.00 6.01
CA ASN A 94 19.58 -1.66 5.61
C ASN A 94 20.98 -1.63 4.95
N ALA A 95 21.44 -0.44 4.54
CA ALA A 95 22.74 -0.24 3.89
C ALA A 95 23.96 -0.73 4.73
N ASN A 96 23.79 -0.87 6.04
CA ASN A 96 24.82 -1.36 6.96
C ASN A 96 24.68 -2.87 7.27
N GLY A 97 23.79 -3.59 6.56
CA GLY A 97 23.52 -5.02 6.77
C GLY A 97 22.65 -5.34 8.00
N LYS A 98 22.15 -4.33 8.74
CA LYS A 98 21.31 -4.55 9.92
C LYS A 98 19.87 -4.83 9.51
N LYS A 99 19.23 -5.85 10.11
CA LYS A 99 17.80 -6.12 9.92
C LYS A 99 16.95 -5.10 10.65
N VAL A 100 16.22 -4.27 9.91
CA VAL A 100 15.37 -3.16 10.42
C VAL A 100 13.94 -3.28 9.89
N TYR A 101 13.00 -2.65 10.58
CA TYR A 101 11.63 -2.47 10.08
C TYR A 101 11.64 -1.51 8.90
N THR A 102 10.84 -1.84 7.90
CA THR A 102 10.67 -1.06 6.67
C THR A 102 9.25 -1.25 6.16
N LEU A 103 8.72 -0.25 5.48
CA LEU A 103 7.39 -0.33 4.87
C LEU A 103 7.48 -1.28 3.67
N VAL A 104 6.52 -2.20 3.50
CA VAL A 104 6.52 -3.13 2.34
C VAL A 104 6.50 -2.38 1.01
N ASP A 105 5.91 -1.18 0.98
CA ASP A 105 5.95 -0.29 -0.18
C ASP A 105 7.36 0.28 -0.46
N GLU A 106 8.26 0.27 0.51
CA GLU A 106 9.63 0.76 0.40
C GLU A 106 10.65 -0.38 0.20
N GLN A 107 10.27 -1.63 0.51
CA GLN A 107 11.09 -2.83 0.25
C GLN A 107 11.32 -3.15 -1.23
N LEU A 108 10.65 -2.43 -2.12
CA LEU A 108 10.82 -2.56 -3.57
C LEU A 108 11.83 -1.57 -4.14
N GLU A 109 12.35 -0.65 -3.32
CA GLU A 109 13.61 0.04 -3.62
C GLU A 109 14.73 -0.85 -3.07
N PRO A 110 15.55 -1.49 -3.92
CA PRO A 110 16.73 -2.19 -3.44
C PRO A 110 17.59 -1.17 -2.68
N ALA A 111 17.79 -1.40 -1.39
CA ALA A 111 18.79 -0.68 -0.62
C ALA A 111 20.13 -0.80 -1.35
N GLY A 112 20.54 0.25 -2.06
CA GLY A 112 21.85 0.34 -2.72
C GLY A 112 21.88 0.41 -4.25
N SER A 113 20.77 0.48 -5.00
CA SER A 113 20.88 0.80 -6.43
C SER A 113 20.84 2.31 -6.65
N THR A 114 22.01 2.96 -6.55
CA THR A 114 22.30 4.28 -7.14
C THR A 114 22.22 4.28 -8.68
N ARG A 115 21.51 3.31 -9.27
CA ARG A 115 21.25 3.29 -10.71
C ARG A 115 20.17 4.31 -10.95
N SER A 116 20.45 5.28 -11.81
CA SER A 116 19.40 6.17 -12.29
C SER A 116 18.32 5.30 -12.95
N ILE A 117 17.06 5.75 -12.91
CA ILE A 117 15.97 5.05 -13.62
C ILE A 117 16.32 4.82 -15.09
N HIS A 118 17.15 5.69 -15.66
CA HIS A 118 17.71 5.54 -16.99
C HIS A 118 18.54 4.24 -17.18
N ASP A 119 19.27 3.79 -16.16
CA ASP A 119 20.06 2.55 -16.20
C ASP A 119 19.21 1.30 -15.97
N MET A 120 17.99 1.48 -15.46
CA MET A 120 17.04 0.41 -15.19
C MET A 120 16.19 0.07 -16.42
N VAL A 121 15.94 1.03 -17.31
CA VAL A 121 15.10 0.84 -18.51
C VAL A 121 15.96 0.46 -19.70
N ARG A 122 15.64 -0.66 -20.35
CA ARG A 122 16.34 -1.14 -21.54
C ARG A 122 15.67 -0.67 -22.82
N GLU A 123 14.34 -0.75 -22.88
CA GLU A 123 13.56 -0.33 -24.02
C GLU A 123 12.10 -0.06 -23.63
N VAL A 124 11.44 0.79 -24.41
CA VAL A 124 9.99 1.05 -24.32
C VAL A 124 9.41 0.81 -25.70
N VAL A 125 8.47 -0.13 -25.78
CA VAL A 125 7.82 -0.53 -27.04
C VAL A 125 6.31 -0.48 -26.86
N HIS A 126 5.56 -0.42 -27.96
CA HIS A 126 4.10 -0.41 -27.90
C HIS A 126 3.49 -1.09 -29.12
N ASN A 127 2.29 -1.61 -28.95
CA ASN A 127 1.43 -2.03 -30.05
C ASN A 127 0.17 -1.13 -30.09
N GLN A 128 -0.91 -1.59 -30.72
CA GLN A 128 -2.15 -0.82 -30.80
C GLN A 128 -2.92 -0.74 -29.47
N GLN A 129 -2.64 -1.62 -28.51
CA GLN A 129 -3.44 -1.81 -27.29
C GLN A 129 -2.68 -1.51 -26.00
N MET A 130 -1.35 -1.67 -25.99
CA MET A 130 -0.54 -1.61 -24.77
C MET A 130 0.87 -1.07 -25.03
N VAL A 131 1.51 -0.66 -23.94
CA VAL A 131 2.92 -0.26 -23.91
C VAL A 131 3.67 -1.25 -23.00
N LEU A 132 4.85 -1.68 -23.41
CA LEU A 132 5.75 -2.51 -22.62
C LEU A 132 7.03 -1.72 -22.34
N ILE A 133 7.51 -1.84 -21.11
CA ILE A 133 8.80 -1.30 -20.69
C ILE A 133 9.65 -2.48 -20.25
N HIS A 134 10.73 -2.75 -20.97
CA HIS A 134 11.69 -3.76 -20.56
C HIS A 134 12.73 -3.11 -19.65
N THR A 135 13.02 -3.76 -18.55
CA THR A 135 13.94 -3.26 -17.53
C THR A 135 15.11 -4.22 -17.30
N THR A 136 16.08 -3.82 -16.49
CA THR A 136 17.00 -4.79 -15.89
C THR A 136 16.22 -5.72 -14.95
N PRO A 137 16.67 -6.97 -14.75
CA PRO A 137 16.04 -7.90 -13.82
C PRO A 137 15.84 -7.28 -12.44
N GLY A 138 14.63 -7.41 -11.88
CA GLY A 138 14.26 -6.88 -10.56
C GLY A 138 13.85 -5.40 -10.54
N ALA A 139 13.94 -4.67 -11.65
CA ALA A 139 13.66 -3.24 -11.69
C ALA A 139 12.24 -2.88 -12.16
N ALA A 140 11.47 -3.84 -12.67
CA ALA A 140 10.13 -3.58 -13.21
C ALA A 140 9.21 -2.91 -12.19
N THR A 141 9.25 -3.34 -10.93
CA THR A 141 8.40 -2.78 -9.87
C THR A 141 8.76 -1.33 -9.52
N VAL A 142 10.06 -0.98 -9.54
CA VAL A 142 10.51 0.41 -9.32
C VAL A 142 9.98 1.31 -10.43
N VAL A 143 10.10 0.86 -11.68
CA VAL A 143 9.60 1.59 -12.85
C VAL A 143 8.08 1.75 -12.82
N ALA A 144 7.33 0.70 -12.47
CA ALA A 144 5.87 0.79 -12.35
C ALA A 144 5.44 1.80 -11.28
N ARG A 145 6.09 1.80 -10.11
CA ARG A 145 5.83 2.78 -9.03
C ARG A 145 6.11 4.20 -9.47
N LEU A 146 7.18 4.42 -10.22
CA LEU A 146 7.47 5.74 -10.78
C LEU A 146 6.30 6.23 -11.65
N LEU A 147 5.76 5.37 -12.51
CA LEU A 147 4.60 5.70 -13.34
C LEU A 147 3.36 6.01 -12.50
N ASP A 148 3.12 5.23 -11.43
CA ASP A 148 1.98 5.46 -10.53
C ASP A 148 2.09 6.79 -9.78
N ARG A 149 3.29 7.16 -9.32
CA ARG A 149 3.56 8.45 -8.67
C ARG A 149 3.41 9.63 -9.63
N ASN A 150 3.69 9.41 -10.92
CA ASN A 150 3.57 10.41 -11.98
C ASN A 150 2.33 10.13 -12.84
N ALA A 151 1.19 9.97 -12.18
CA ALA A 151 -0.07 9.61 -12.81
C ALA A 151 -0.37 10.49 -14.03
N ASN A 152 -0.59 9.85 -15.19
CA ASN A 152 -0.89 10.52 -16.45
C ASN A 152 -2.30 10.16 -16.94
N PRO A 153 -3.10 11.12 -17.46
CA PRO A 153 -4.46 10.84 -17.95
C PRO A 153 -4.53 9.77 -19.05
N GLU A 154 -3.48 9.63 -19.85
CA GLU A 154 -3.43 8.65 -20.95
C GLU A 154 -3.19 7.21 -20.46
N ILE A 155 -2.78 7.02 -19.20
CA ILE A 155 -2.47 5.73 -18.60
C ILE A 155 -3.61 5.33 -17.66
N MET A 156 -4.12 4.10 -17.82
CA MET A 156 -5.10 3.50 -16.92
C MET A 156 -4.41 2.92 -15.68
N GLY A 157 -3.28 2.24 -15.89
CA GLY A 157 -2.47 1.64 -14.84
C GLY A 157 -1.31 0.84 -15.42
N ALA A 158 -0.47 0.31 -14.54
CA ALA A 158 0.67 -0.53 -14.89
C ALA A 158 0.70 -1.83 -14.05
N VAL A 159 1.23 -2.90 -14.63
CA VAL A 159 1.47 -4.19 -13.96
C VAL A 159 2.95 -4.53 -14.13
N ALA A 160 3.66 -4.67 -13.01
CA ALA A 160 5.05 -5.07 -13.00
C ALA A 160 5.21 -6.59 -12.93
N GLY A 161 6.06 -7.12 -13.80
CA GLY A 161 6.67 -8.44 -13.66
C GLY A 161 8.02 -8.34 -12.95
N ASN A 162 9.00 -9.15 -13.38
CA ASN A 162 10.38 -9.08 -12.86
C ASN A 162 11.24 -8.07 -13.65
N ASP A 163 11.18 -8.15 -14.98
CA ASP A 163 11.99 -7.39 -15.93
C ASP A 163 11.15 -6.71 -17.02
N VAL A 164 9.83 -6.75 -16.89
CA VAL A 164 8.89 -6.11 -17.82
C VAL A 164 7.77 -5.42 -17.04
N VAL A 165 7.43 -4.20 -17.45
CA VAL A 165 6.22 -3.49 -17.01
C VAL A 165 5.25 -3.42 -18.17
N LEU A 166 4.03 -3.91 -17.95
CA LEU A 166 2.92 -3.75 -18.86
C LEU A 166 2.14 -2.51 -18.47
N VAL A 167 2.03 -1.55 -19.38
CA VAL A 167 1.28 -0.31 -19.16
C VAL A 167 0.02 -0.35 -20.03
N ALA A 168 -1.13 -0.24 -19.36
CA ALA A 168 -2.44 -0.20 -19.98
C ALA A 168 -2.81 1.27 -20.30
N PRO A 169 -2.98 1.65 -21.58
CA PRO A 169 -3.54 2.93 -21.96
C PRO A 169 -4.98 3.06 -21.47
N ARG A 170 -5.42 4.28 -21.17
CA ARG A 170 -6.82 4.56 -20.83
C ARG A 170 -7.76 4.31 -22.00
N HIS A 171 -7.28 4.57 -23.21
CA HIS A 171 -7.99 4.25 -24.45
C HIS A 171 -7.00 3.69 -25.48
N ILE A 172 -7.35 2.55 -26.07
CA ILE A 172 -6.52 1.87 -27.09
C ILE A 172 -6.27 2.75 -28.33
N SER A 173 -7.20 3.64 -28.69
CA SER A 173 -7.01 4.59 -29.79
C SER A 173 -5.91 5.62 -29.53
N ARG A 174 -5.51 5.78 -28.26
CA ARG A 174 -4.50 6.74 -27.79
C ARG A 174 -3.24 6.05 -27.25
N THR A 175 -3.01 4.78 -27.58
CA THR A 175 -1.82 4.03 -27.12
C THR A 175 -0.51 4.74 -27.45
N ARG A 176 -0.41 5.42 -28.60
CA ARG A 176 0.77 6.24 -28.95
C ARG A 176 0.97 7.44 -28.01
N GLN A 177 -0.11 8.04 -27.52
CA GLN A 177 -0.04 9.15 -26.55
C GLN A 177 0.37 8.64 -25.17
N ALA A 178 -0.17 7.48 -24.75
CA ALA A 178 0.27 6.79 -23.54
C ALA A 178 1.75 6.41 -23.60
N HIS A 179 2.22 5.89 -24.73
CA HIS A 179 3.65 5.64 -24.96
C HIS A 179 4.49 6.91 -24.82
N ALA A 180 4.09 8.01 -25.47
CA ALA A 180 4.79 9.29 -25.35
C ALA A 180 4.77 9.83 -23.91
N ALA A 181 3.69 9.61 -23.16
CA ALA A 181 3.61 9.96 -21.75
C ALA A 181 4.61 9.14 -20.90
N VAL A 182 4.65 7.82 -21.08
CA VAL A 182 5.63 6.94 -20.43
C VAL A 182 7.06 7.44 -20.69
N VAL A 183 7.42 7.67 -21.95
CA VAL A 183 8.77 8.14 -22.31
C VAL A 183 9.11 9.47 -21.63
N ARG A 184 8.17 10.43 -21.58
CA ARG A 184 8.38 11.70 -20.87
C ARG A 184 8.57 11.52 -19.38
N THR A 185 7.76 10.68 -18.74
CA THR A 185 7.87 10.39 -17.31
C THR A 185 9.23 9.77 -16.98
N LEU A 186 9.68 8.80 -17.78
CA LEU A 186 10.99 8.17 -17.60
C LEU A 186 12.15 9.16 -17.79
N ALA A 187 12.05 10.07 -18.77
CA ALA A 187 13.08 11.08 -19.03
C ALA A 187 13.18 12.16 -17.93
N GLN A 188 12.11 12.38 -17.17
CA GLN A 188 12.07 13.37 -16.08
C GLN A 188 12.55 12.81 -14.74
N ALA A 189 12.59 11.48 -14.60
CA ALA A 189 13.10 10.82 -13.40
C ALA A 189 14.62 10.89 -13.37
N ARG A 190 15.14 11.77 -12.50
CA ARG A 190 16.57 11.91 -12.21
C ARG A 190 17.02 10.85 -11.22
#